data_AF-A0A931QMI9-F1
#
_entry.id   AF-A0A931QMI9-F1
#
_cell.length_a   1.000
_cell.length_b   1.000
_cell.length_c   1.000
_cell.angle_alpha   90.00
_cell.angle_beta   90.00
_cell.angle_gamma   90.00
#
_symmetry.space_group_name_H-M   'P 1'
#
loop_
_entity.id
_entity.type
_entity.pdbx_description
1 polymer ?
#
loop_
_entity_poly.entity_id
_entity_poly.type
_entity_poly.pdbx_seq_one_letter_code
_entity_poly.pdbx_strand_id
1 'polypeptide(L)'
;MDKIVIKSQFLRRRCTMHEKQLINKLKEFQQIKPNKDWVVLVKNQIFIAQSPVKGQIKAQKKQTFGFLDFLPALIHQRKLAYAFASLLFIMVGMFGFAQYTMPGDALFSVKKLTEQSQTAFISQENQLKNNFETANRRLDDLTQVVKDNKMQNIAPAIREFQASISEATKNLVGISGMEQKDYKSIKDIAFQIKKIKDNKKELQTLGVDLEDTKESKDLNDALAPLVLREIDDLENTTLTEDQQKIMQEVKDLYADGKYSDALEGILTIND
;
A
#
# COMPACT_ATOMS: atom_id res chain seq x y z
N MET A 1 -25.09 -67.39 -60.77
CA MET A 1 -25.05 -66.72 -62.09
C MET A 1 -26.19 -65.74 -62.11
N ASP A 2 -25.89 -64.46 -61.87
CA ASP A 2 -25.89 -63.37 -62.89
C ASP A 2 -27.32 -62.84 -63.12
N LYS A 3 -27.68 -61.55 -63.14
CA LYS A 3 -26.98 -60.26 -63.06
C LYS A 3 -28.05 -59.18 -62.80
N ILE A 4 -27.59 -58.03 -62.28
CA ILE A 4 -28.28 -56.75 -62.08
C ILE A 4 -28.87 -56.18 -63.38
N VAL A 5 -30.04 -55.50 -63.35
CA VAL A 5 -30.26 -54.21 -64.05
C VAL A 5 -31.34 -53.37 -63.33
N ILE A 6 -30.95 -52.20 -62.85
CA ILE A 6 -31.80 -51.08 -62.39
C ILE A 6 -32.17 -50.22 -63.61
N LYS A 7 -33.41 -49.72 -63.71
CA LYS A 7 -33.67 -48.49 -64.48
C LYS A 7 -34.83 -47.68 -63.89
N SER A 8 -34.47 -46.66 -63.12
CA SER A 8 -35.33 -45.55 -62.69
C SER A 8 -35.55 -44.57 -63.85
N GLN A 9 -36.81 -44.26 -64.16
CA GLN A 9 -37.17 -43.11 -65.01
C GLN A 9 -38.02 -42.13 -64.19
N PHE A 10 -37.41 -41.01 -63.81
CA PHE A 10 -38.10 -39.80 -63.35
C PHE A 10 -37.86 -38.71 -64.40
N LEU A 11 -38.88 -38.36 -65.17
CA LEU A 11 -38.86 -37.16 -66.01
C LEU A 11 -39.43 -35.99 -65.21
N ARG A 12 -38.53 -35.11 -64.72
CA ARG A 12 -38.88 -33.79 -64.17
C ARG A 12 -38.78 -32.76 -65.29
N ARG A 13 -39.90 -32.11 -65.64
CA ARG A 13 -39.90 -30.89 -66.47
C ARG A 13 -39.07 -29.81 -65.74
N ARG A 14 -38.05 -29.30 -66.41
CA ARG A 14 -37.09 -28.31 -65.90
C ARG A 14 -37.52 -26.92 -66.40
N CYS A 15 -38.12 -26.09 -65.54
CA CYS A 15 -38.25 -24.66 -65.79
C CYS A 15 -36.89 -24.00 -65.47
N THR A 16 -36.19 -23.55 -66.50
CA THR A 16 -34.88 -22.90 -66.39
C THR A 16 -35.07 -21.41 -66.09
N MET A 17 -34.84 -20.98 -64.85
CA MET A 17 -34.58 -19.56 -64.55
C MET A 17 -33.18 -19.19 -65.04
N HIS A 18 -33.03 -18.02 -65.66
CA HIS A 18 -31.73 -17.51 -66.10
C HIS A 18 -30.89 -17.07 -64.89
N GLU A 19 -29.60 -17.40 -64.89
CA GLU A 19 -28.68 -17.17 -63.75
C GLU A 19 -28.68 -15.73 -63.23
N LYS A 20 -28.81 -14.74 -64.13
CA LYS A 20 -28.90 -13.33 -63.75
C LYS A 20 -30.13 -13.04 -62.86
N GLN A 21 -31.26 -13.69 -63.13
CA GLN A 21 -32.48 -13.54 -62.32
C GLN A 21 -32.31 -14.23 -60.96
N LEU A 22 -31.63 -15.36 -60.90
CA LEU A 22 -31.33 -16.07 -59.64
C LEU A 22 -30.43 -15.23 -58.74
N ILE A 23 -29.36 -14.64 -59.30
CA ILE A 23 -28.43 -13.79 -58.56
C ILE A 23 -29.14 -12.54 -58.05
N ASN A 24 -30.01 -11.93 -58.84
CA ASN A 24 -30.75 -10.75 -58.41
C ASN A 24 -31.76 -11.08 -57.28
N LYS A 25 -32.44 -12.23 -57.38
CA LYS A 25 -33.32 -12.75 -56.34
C LYS A 25 -32.57 -13.07 -55.03
N LEU A 26 -31.38 -13.64 -55.12
CA LEU A 26 -30.53 -13.89 -53.95
C LEU A 26 -30.05 -12.59 -53.28
N LYS A 27 -29.75 -11.55 -54.06
CA LYS A 27 -29.44 -10.22 -53.52
C LYS A 27 -30.64 -9.57 -52.84
N GLU A 28 -31.85 -9.75 -53.37
CA GLU A 28 -33.10 -9.30 -52.72
C GLU A 28 -33.29 -9.99 -51.35
N PHE A 29 -33.01 -11.29 -51.24
CA PHE A 29 -33.12 -12.02 -49.97
C PHE A 29 -32.10 -11.60 -48.92
N GLN A 30 -30.88 -11.19 -49.31
CA GLN A 30 -29.89 -10.67 -48.35
C GLN A 30 -30.30 -9.34 -47.70
N GLN A 31 -31.22 -8.59 -48.32
CA GLN A 31 -31.72 -7.33 -47.75
C GLN A 31 -32.86 -7.52 -46.75
N ILE A 32 -33.46 -8.71 -46.68
CA ILE A 32 -34.51 -9.02 -45.72
C ILE A 32 -33.87 -9.21 -44.35
N LYS A 33 -33.96 -8.19 -43.49
CA LYS A 33 -33.55 -8.30 -42.09
C LYS A 33 -34.51 -9.24 -41.36
N PRO A 34 -34.01 -10.20 -40.57
CA PRO A 34 -34.89 -11.06 -39.78
C PRO A 34 -35.68 -10.19 -38.79
N ASN A 35 -36.97 -10.49 -38.63
CA ASN A 35 -37.79 -9.82 -37.63
C ASN A 35 -37.13 -10.02 -36.26
N LYS A 36 -36.94 -8.93 -35.52
CA LYS A 36 -36.32 -8.92 -34.19
C LYS A 36 -37.00 -9.92 -33.26
N ASP A 37 -38.32 -10.08 -33.36
CA ASP A 37 -39.09 -11.01 -32.54
C ASP A 37 -38.71 -12.46 -32.82
N TRP A 38 -38.49 -12.82 -34.08
CA TRP A 38 -38.04 -14.16 -34.46
C TRP A 38 -36.61 -14.43 -33.99
N VAL A 39 -35.71 -13.46 -34.12
CA VAL A 39 -34.32 -13.60 -33.64
C VAL A 39 -34.29 -13.80 -32.12
N VAL A 40 -35.13 -13.09 -31.37
CA VAL A 40 -35.25 -13.24 -29.92
C VAL A 40 -35.83 -14.60 -29.55
N LEU A 41 -36.85 -15.09 -30.26
CA LEU A 41 -37.42 -16.43 -30.04
C LEU A 41 -36.40 -17.55 -30.32
N VAL A 42 -35.64 -17.44 -31.40
CA VAL A 42 -34.59 -18.42 -31.73
C VAL A 42 -33.45 -18.37 -30.73
N LYS A 43 -33.03 -17.17 -30.32
CA LYS A 43 -32.01 -16.99 -29.28
C LYS A 43 -32.47 -17.66 -27.97
N ASN A 44 -33.70 -17.39 -27.54
CA ASN A 44 -34.28 -18.01 -26.35
C ASN A 44 -34.40 -19.53 -26.51
N GLN A 45 -34.81 -20.05 -27.66
CA GLN A 45 -34.87 -21.50 -27.89
C GLN A 45 -33.49 -22.17 -27.88
N ILE A 46 -32.45 -21.54 -28.42
CA ILE A 46 -31.08 -22.09 -28.40
C ILE A 46 -30.52 -22.08 -26.98
N PHE A 47 -30.71 -20.99 -26.23
CA PHE A 47 -30.27 -20.90 -24.83
C PHE A 47 -31.07 -21.83 -23.90
N ILE A 48 -32.35 -22.07 -24.18
CA ILE A 48 -33.18 -23.03 -23.43
C ILE A 48 -32.84 -24.49 -23.81
N ALA A 49 -32.54 -24.77 -25.09
CA ALA A 49 -32.21 -26.12 -25.58
C ALA A 49 -30.82 -26.61 -25.12
N GLN A 50 -29.96 -25.74 -24.58
CA GLN A 50 -28.69 -26.13 -23.96
C GLN A 50 -28.83 -26.57 -22.49
N SER A 51 -30.04 -26.53 -21.92
CA SER A 51 -30.33 -27.19 -20.65
C SER A 51 -30.81 -28.62 -20.91
N PRO A 52 -30.21 -29.66 -20.31
CA PRO A 52 -30.64 -31.03 -20.55
C PRO A 52 -32.06 -31.22 -20.02
N VAL A 53 -32.99 -31.40 -20.95
CA VAL A 53 -34.38 -31.78 -20.67
C VAL A 53 -34.38 -33.19 -20.07
N LYS A 54 -34.37 -33.28 -18.73
CA LYS A 54 -35.06 -34.37 -18.05
C LYS A 54 -36.54 -34.01 -18.03
N GLY A 55 -37.31 -34.79 -18.78
CA GLY A 55 -38.73 -34.57 -18.96
C GLY A 55 -39.49 -34.53 -17.64
N GLN A 56 -40.59 -33.78 -17.64
CA GLN A 56 -41.87 -34.20 -17.11
C GLN A 56 -42.91 -33.12 -17.43
N ILE A 57 -43.84 -33.48 -18.32
CA ILE A 57 -45.14 -32.83 -18.39
C ILE A 57 -45.85 -33.15 -17.07
N LYS A 58 -45.96 -32.18 -16.16
CA LYS A 58 -46.93 -32.22 -15.07
C LYS A 58 -47.55 -30.84 -14.87
N ALA A 59 -48.85 -30.83 -15.12
CA ALA A 59 -49.89 -30.01 -14.52
C ALA A 59 -49.52 -28.56 -14.16
N GLN A 60 -50.04 -27.68 -14.99
CA GLN A 60 -50.33 -26.26 -14.77
C GLN A 60 -50.91 -25.99 -13.36
N LYS A 61 -50.03 -25.82 -12.37
CA LYS A 61 -50.38 -25.22 -11.09
C LYS A 61 -50.18 -23.73 -11.27
N LYS A 62 -51.28 -22.96 -11.21
CA LYS A 62 -51.25 -21.49 -11.16
C LYS A 62 -50.46 -21.07 -9.91
N GLN A 63 -49.16 -20.91 -10.09
CA GLN A 63 -48.25 -20.38 -9.08
C GLN A 63 -48.30 -18.87 -9.29
N THR A 64 -49.04 -18.20 -8.42
CA THR A 64 -48.98 -16.75 -8.28
C THR A 64 -47.52 -16.36 -8.12
N PHE A 65 -46.99 -15.59 -9.06
CA PHE A 65 -45.69 -14.92 -8.93
C PHE A 65 -45.79 -13.95 -7.74
N GLY A 66 -45.58 -14.48 -6.54
CA GLY A 66 -45.35 -13.67 -5.35
C GLY A 66 -43.97 -13.03 -5.50
N PHE A 67 -43.84 -11.79 -5.05
CA PHE A 67 -42.59 -11.03 -5.02
C PHE A 67 -41.48 -11.64 -4.13
N LEU A 68 -41.56 -12.93 -3.82
CA LEU A 68 -40.70 -13.65 -2.89
C LEU A 68 -39.85 -14.71 -3.61
N ASP A 69 -40.06 -14.96 -4.91
CA ASP A 69 -39.21 -15.88 -5.71
C ASP A 69 -37.81 -15.31 -6.02
N PHE A 70 -37.52 -14.06 -5.65
CA PHE A 70 -36.17 -13.46 -5.72
C PHE A 70 -35.34 -13.69 -4.44
N LEU A 71 -35.93 -14.26 -3.38
CA LEU A 71 -35.23 -14.50 -2.11
C LEU A 71 -34.08 -15.52 -2.12
N PRO A 72 -33.97 -16.53 -3.02
CA PRO A 72 -32.82 -17.44 -2.98
C PRO A 72 -31.50 -16.77 -3.44
N ALA A 73 -31.57 -15.65 -4.17
CA ALA A 73 -30.41 -14.81 -4.49
C ALA A 73 -29.92 -14.04 -3.24
N LEU A 74 -30.83 -13.61 -2.37
CA LEU A 74 -30.50 -12.94 -1.10
C LEU A 74 -29.85 -13.90 -0.09
N ILE A 75 -30.15 -15.20 -0.11
CA ILE A 75 -29.50 -16.18 0.78
C ILE A 75 -28.05 -16.45 0.33
N HIS A 76 -27.77 -16.46 -0.98
CA HIS A 76 -26.41 -16.54 -1.50
C HIS A 76 -25.64 -15.24 -1.28
N GLN A 77 -26.28 -14.08 -1.43
CA GLN A 77 -25.70 -12.78 -1.06
C GLN A 77 -25.43 -12.67 0.44
N ARG A 78 -26.27 -13.24 1.32
CA ARG A 78 -25.99 -13.32 2.77
C ARG A 78 -24.80 -14.21 3.06
N LYS A 79 -24.68 -15.37 2.41
CA LYS A 79 -23.48 -16.24 2.55
C LYS A 79 -22.21 -15.52 2.09
N LEU A 80 -22.27 -14.79 0.97
CA LEU A 80 -21.16 -13.95 0.50
C LEU A 80 -20.89 -12.77 1.46
N ALA A 81 -21.92 -12.12 1.99
CA ALA A 81 -21.77 -11.03 2.94
C ALA A 81 -21.18 -11.52 4.26
N TYR A 82 -21.55 -12.71 4.76
CA TYR A 82 -20.96 -13.31 5.95
C TYR A 82 -19.53 -13.81 5.69
N ALA A 83 -19.25 -14.38 4.50
CA ALA A 83 -17.89 -14.75 4.12
C ALA A 83 -16.98 -13.51 3.99
N PHE A 84 -17.50 -12.43 3.41
CA PHE A 84 -16.79 -11.16 3.31
C PHE A 84 -16.65 -10.48 4.68
N ALA A 85 -17.69 -10.47 5.51
CA ALA A 85 -17.64 -9.91 6.86
C ALA A 85 -16.70 -10.71 7.78
N SER A 86 -16.68 -12.04 7.69
CA SER A 86 -15.71 -12.86 8.43
C SER A 86 -14.29 -12.67 7.91
N LEU A 87 -14.09 -12.55 6.59
CA LEU A 87 -12.80 -12.19 6.01
C LEU A 87 -12.34 -10.81 6.49
N LEU A 88 -13.22 -9.80 6.49
CA LEU A 88 -12.93 -8.48 7.02
C LEU A 88 -12.64 -8.51 8.51
N PHE A 89 -13.37 -9.31 9.28
CA PHE A 89 -13.13 -9.47 10.72
C PHE A 89 -11.76 -10.13 10.99
N ILE A 90 -11.39 -11.15 10.21
CA ILE A 90 -10.07 -11.78 10.28
C ILE A 90 -8.98 -10.78 9.86
N MET A 91 -9.19 -10.00 8.80
CA MET A 91 -8.27 -8.96 8.36
C MET A 91 -8.07 -7.91 9.45
N VAL A 92 -9.15 -7.32 9.98
CA VAL A 92 -9.12 -6.33 11.06
C VAL A 92 -8.46 -6.89 12.32
N GLY A 93 -8.76 -8.15 12.66
CA GLY A 93 -8.10 -8.87 13.75
C GLY A 93 -6.59 -8.99 13.54
N MET A 94 -6.16 -9.46 12.37
CA MET A 94 -4.72 -9.57 12.03
C MET A 94 -4.02 -8.22 12.08
N PHE A 95 -4.65 -7.13 11.62
CA PHE A 95 -4.08 -5.79 11.72
C PHE A 95 -3.94 -5.33 13.17
N GLY A 96 -4.91 -5.63 14.03
CA GLY A 96 -4.83 -5.32 15.47
C GLY A 96 -3.68 -6.05 16.17
N PHE A 97 -3.47 -7.34 15.87
CA PHE A 97 -2.35 -8.11 16.44
C PHE A 97 -0.99 -7.70 15.85
N ALA A 98 -0.95 -7.28 14.58
CA ALA A 98 0.29 -6.85 13.92
C ALA A 98 0.94 -5.64 14.61
N GLN A 99 0.16 -4.75 15.25
CA GLN A 99 0.69 -3.58 15.95
C GLN A 99 1.62 -3.94 17.12
N TYR A 100 1.43 -5.12 17.73
CA TYR A 100 2.24 -5.59 18.86
C TYR A 100 3.45 -6.43 18.45
N THR A 101 3.69 -6.58 17.14
CA THR A 101 4.82 -7.38 16.66
C THR A 101 6.13 -6.61 16.66
N MET A 102 7.19 -7.35 16.93
CA MET A 102 8.57 -6.87 16.98
C MET A 102 9.34 -7.31 15.73
N PRO A 103 10.42 -6.61 15.38
CA PRO A 103 11.34 -7.06 14.33
C PRO A 103 11.75 -8.52 14.53
N GLY A 104 11.59 -9.35 13.50
CA GLY A 104 11.83 -10.79 13.56
C GLY A 104 10.58 -11.65 13.78
N ASP A 105 9.44 -11.07 14.16
CA ASP A 105 8.18 -11.80 14.28
C ASP A 105 7.51 -11.99 12.91
N ALA A 106 6.69 -13.04 12.77
CA ALA A 106 6.06 -13.41 11.50
C ALA A 106 5.15 -12.31 10.90
N LEU A 107 4.44 -11.54 11.75
CA LEU A 107 3.52 -10.47 11.30
C LEU A 107 4.19 -9.08 11.27
N PHE A 108 5.50 -8.98 11.52
CA PHE A 108 6.19 -7.68 11.47
C PHE A 108 6.16 -7.05 10.08
N SER A 109 6.20 -7.86 9.02
CA SER A 109 6.02 -7.38 7.64
C SER A 109 4.68 -6.69 7.45
N VAL A 110 3.62 -7.13 8.14
CA VAL A 110 2.30 -6.49 8.10
C VAL A 110 2.37 -5.13 8.79
N LYS A 111 2.98 -5.03 9.98
CA LYS A 111 3.24 -3.74 10.68
C LYS A 111 3.97 -2.77 9.76
N LYS A 112 5.07 -3.20 9.15
CA LYS A 112 5.90 -2.39 8.24
C LYS A 112 5.11 -1.88 7.03
N LEU A 113 4.30 -2.74 6.39
CA LEU A 113 3.44 -2.33 5.27
C LEU A 113 2.41 -1.29 5.70
N THR A 114 1.78 -1.46 6.86
CA THR A 114 0.81 -0.49 7.36
C THR A 114 1.46 0.86 7.67
N GLU A 115 2.66 0.86 8.27
CA GLU A 115 3.42 2.08 8.54
C GLU A 115 3.81 2.78 7.23
N GLN A 116 4.40 2.06 6.27
CA GLN A 116 4.78 2.61 4.96
C GLN A 116 3.58 3.18 4.16
N SER A 117 2.40 2.57 4.28
CA SER A 117 1.21 3.10 3.61
C SER A 117 0.76 4.46 4.16
N GLN A 118 0.99 4.71 5.47
CA GLN A 118 0.67 5.99 6.09
C GLN A 118 1.66 7.07 5.64
N THR A 119 2.93 6.72 5.42
CA THR A 119 3.97 7.68 5.03
C THR A 119 3.86 8.16 3.58
N ALA A 120 3.26 7.36 2.69
CA ALA A 120 3.08 7.68 1.28
C ALA A 120 2.20 8.93 1.02
N PHE A 121 1.37 9.34 1.98
CA PHE A 121 0.48 10.50 1.87
C PHE A 121 0.97 11.74 2.62
N ILE A 122 2.19 11.71 3.19
CA ILE A 122 2.74 12.80 4.01
C ILE A 122 3.54 13.77 3.14
N SER A 123 3.42 15.09 3.40
CA SER A 123 4.19 16.14 2.75
C SER A 123 5.70 16.02 3.04
N GLN A 124 6.54 16.46 2.11
CA GLN A 124 8.00 16.28 2.16
C GLN A 124 8.67 16.83 3.44
N GLU A 125 8.13 17.92 3.99
CA GLU A 125 8.55 18.48 5.28
C GLU A 125 8.28 17.51 6.45
N ASN A 126 7.07 16.97 6.52
CA ASN A 126 6.68 16.00 7.54
C ASN A 126 7.30 14.61 7.32
N GLN A 127 7.79 14.31 6.10
CA GLN A 127 8.50 13.06 5.82
C GLN A 127 9.79 12.98 6.64
N LEU A 128 10.56 14.07 6.75
CA LEU A 128 11.81 14.05 7.51
C LEU A 128 11.57 13.76 8.99
N LYS A 129 10.60 14.45 9.59
CA LYS A 129 10.14 14.16 10.96
C LYS A 129 9.70 12.71 11.11
N ASN A 130 8.88 12.21 10.19
CA ASN A 130 8.37 10.86 10.23
C ASN A 130 9.48 9.79 10.11
N ASN A 131 10.54 10.05 9.33
CA ASN A 131 11.68 9.13 9.22
C ASN A 131 12.44 9.01 10.54
N PHE A 132 12.68 10.13 11.22
CA PHE A 132 13.27 10.13 12.56
C PHE A 132 12.33 9.51 13.60
N GLU A 133 11.02 9.75 13.51
CA GLU A 133 10.03 9.09 14.37
C GLU A 133 10.02 7.57 14.15
N THR A 134 10.14 7.11 12.90
CA THR A 134 10.25 5.70 12.56
C THR A 134 11.52 5.10 13.16
N ALA A 135 12.66 5.78 13.03
CA ALA A 135 13.91 5.35 13.67
C ALA A 135 13.76 5.26 15.20
N ASN A 136 13.13 6.25 15.83
CA ASN A 136 12.81 6.20 17.27
C ASN A 136 11.93 5.01 17.63
N ARG A 137 10.87 4.72 16.86
CA ARG A 137 10.02 3.54 17.09
C ARG A 137 10.79 2.23 16.95
N ARG A 138 11.72 2.13 15.99
CA ARG A 138 12.58 0.94 15.85
C ARG A 138 13.55 0.78 17.01
N LEU A 139 14.04 1.90 17.56
CA LEU A 139 14.86 1.91 18.75
C LEU A 139 14.05 1.49 19.99
N ASP A 140 12.81 1.97 20.11
CA ASP A 140 11.86 1.55 21.15
C ASP A 140 11.54 0.04 21.03
N ASP A 141 11.28 -0.45 19.81
CA ASP A 141 11.09 -1.88 19.51
C ASP A 141 12.33 -2.70 19.96
N LEU A 142 13.55 -2.21 19.70
CA LEU A 142 14.81 -2.84 20.14
C LEU A 142 14.94 -2.84 21.67
N THR A 143 14.67 -1.72 22.34
CA THR A 143 14.67 -1.63 23.80
C THR A 143 13.71 -2.63 24.41
N GLN A 144 12.50 -2.76 23.85
CA GLN A 144 11.52 -3.71 24.34
C GLN A 144 11.96 -5.16 24.09
N VAL A 145 12.53 -5.48 22.92
CA VAL A 145 13.10 -6.80 22.63
C VAL A 145 14.19 -7.20 23.64
N VAL A 146 15.06 -6.26 24.01
CA VAL A 146 16.13 -6.47 25.00
C VAL A 146 15.54 -6.68 26.40
N LYS A 147 14.59 -5.84 26.82
CA LYS A 147 13.89 -5.98 28.11
C LYS A 147 13.12 -7.30 28.23
N ASP A 148 12.50 -7.73 27.14
CA ASP A 148 11.75 -8.99 27.05
C ASP A 148 12.66 -10.23 26.91
N ASN A 149 13.99 -10.06 26.85
CA ASN A 149 14.98 -11.12 26.63
C ASN A 149 14.73 -11.96 25.35
N LYS A 150 14.15 -11.35 24.31
CA LYS A 150 13.87 -12.01 23.03
C LYS A 150 15.14 -12.04 22.16
N MET A 151 16.12 -12.85 22.54
CA MET A 151 17.45 -12.90 21.93
C MET A 151 17.43 -13.06 20.40
N GLN A 152 16.50 -13.87 19.87
CA GLN A 152 16.35 -14.10 18.43
C GLN A 152 15.88 -12.87 17.64
N ASN A 153 15.25 -11.90 18.32
CA ASN A 153 14.72 -10.66 17.73
C ASN A 153 15.71 -9.49 17.84
N ILE A 154 16.75 -9.57 18.68
CA ILE A 154 17.72 -8.48 18.89
C ILE A 154 18.42 -8.10 17.58
N ALA A 155 19.03 -9.07 16.89
CA ALA A 155 19.76 -8.79 15.65
C ALA A 155 18.86 -8.29 14.51
N PRO A 156 17.63 -8.82 14.30
CA PRO A 156 16.64 -8.18 13.44
C PRO A 156 16.28 -6.74 13.84
N ALA A 157 16.09 -6.46 15.14
CA ALA A 157 15.71 -5.14 15.62
C ALA A 157 16.82 -4.10 15.44
N ILE A 158 18.08 -4.48 15.70
CA ILE A 158 19.25 -3.63 15.41
C ILE A 158 19.27 -3.27 13.91
N ARG A 159 19.07 -4.26 13.02
CA ARG A 159 19.06 -4.01 11.57
C ARG A 159 17.94 -3.08 11.12
N GLU A 160 16.73 -3.23 11.66
CA GLU A 160 15.61 -2.34 11.33
C GLU A 160 15.85 -0.92 11.85
N PHE A 161 16.45 -0.76 13.04
CA PHE A 161 16.88 0.54 13.55
C PHE A 161 17.94 1.17 12.64
N GLN A 162 19.00 0.43 12.32
CA GLN A 162 20.09 0.90 11.44
C GLN A 162 19.57 1.32 10.06
N ALA A 163 18.68 0.53 9.46
CA ALA A 163 18.06 0.86 8.19
C ALA A 163 17.24 2.16 8.29
N SER A 164 16.44 2.29 9.33
CA SER A 164 15.54 3.44 9.52
C SER A 164 16.32 4.73 9.79
N ILE A 165 17.38 4.69 10.61
CA ILE A 165 18.20 5.87 10.87
C ILE A 165 19.06 6.24 9.65
N SER A 166 19.54 5.26 8.88
CA SER A 166 20.26 5.53 7.62
C SER A 166 19.35 6.24 6.61
N GLU A 167 18.09 5.82 6.51
CA GLU A 167 17.08 6.47 5.66
C GLU A 167 16.78 7.90 6.13
N ALA A 168 16.56 8.11 7.43
CA ALA A 168 16.36 9.44 8.00
C ALA A 168 17.55 10.38 7.74
N THR A 169 18.78 9.87 7.91
CA THR A 169 20.03 10.60 7.67
C THR A 169 20.19 11.01 6.22
N LYS A 170 19.91 10.12 5.26
CA LYS A 170 19.95 10.45 3.83
C LYS A 170 18.96 11.54 3.46
N ASN A 171 17.75 11.46 4.02
CA ASN A 171 16.70 12.45 3.77
C ASN A 171 17.02 13.80 4.41
N LEU A 172 17.75 13.81 5.54
CA LEU A 172 18.26 15.03 6.17
C LEU A 172 19.25 15.77 5.25
N VAL A 173 20.25 15.06 4.71
CA VAL A 173 21.24 15.64 3.78
C VAL A 173 20.58 16.20 2.52
N GLY A 174 19.51 15.56 2.04
CA GLY A 174 18.74 16.06 0.90
C GLY A 174 18.00 17.38 1.17
N ILE A 175 17.67 17.67 2.43
CA ILE A 175 16.86 18.85 2.83
C ILE A 175 17.75 19.98 3.37
N SER A 176 18.93 19.69 3.95
CA SER A 176 19.87 20.72 4.40
C SER A 176 20.32 21.66 3.27
N GLY A 177 20.15 21.27 2.01
CA GLY A 177 20.38 22.11 0.82
C GLY A 177 19.18 22.94 0.33
N MET A 178 18.01 22.85 0.97
CA MET A 178 16.82 23.64 0.59
C MET A 178 16.65 24.86 1.51
N GLU A 179 16.28 26.00 0.92
CA GLU A 179 16.02 27.29 1.58
C GLU A 179 14.81 27.29 2.55
N GLN A 180 14.23 26.13 2.88
CA GLN A 180 13.06 26.08 3.75
C GLN A 180 13.42 26.36 5.20
N LYS A 181 13.13 27.61 5.60
CA LYS A 181 13.17 28.15 6.96
C LYS A 181 11.93 27.76 7.77
N ASP A 182 11.57 26.48 7.84
CA ASP A 182 10.56 26.08 8.82
C ASP A 182 11.22 25.69 10.15
N TYR A 183 11.35 26.68 11.03
CA TYR A 183 11.86 26.52 12.39
C TYR A 183 11.15 25.40 13.17
N LYS A 184 9.83 25.21 12.93
CA LYS A 184 9.05 24.17 13.59
C LYS A 184 9.55 22.77 13.19
N SER A 185 9.91 22.61 11.93
CA SER A 185 10.46 21.36 11.42
C SER A 185 11.84 21.06 11.99
N ILE A 186 12.70 22.06 12.15
CA ILE A 186 14.02 21.91 12.78
C ILE A 186 13.89 21.53 14.25
N LYS A 187 12.98 22.20 14.98
CA LYS A 187 12.67 21.89 16.38
C LYS A 187 12.16 20.45 16.54
N ASP A 188 11.24 20.03 15.68
CA ASP A 188 10.71 18.67 15.68
C ASP A 188 11.81 17.63 15.39
N ILE A 189 12.71 17.90 14.44
CA ILE A 189 13.83 17.01 14.09
C ILE A 189 14.81 16.89 15.27
N ALA A 190 15.22 18.02 15.86
CA ALA A 190 16.12 18.01 17.00
C ALA A 190 15.53 17.26 18.20
N PHE A 191 14.23 17.43 18.45
CA PHE A 191 13.52 16.67 19.49
C PHE A 191 13.61 15.16 19.23
N GLN A 192 13.39 14.72 17.99
CA GLN A 192 13.50 13.30 17.65
C GLN A 192 14.95 12.79 17.78
N ILE A 193 15.95 13.58 17.39
CA ILE A 193 17.38 13.22 17.52
C ILE A 193 17.77 13.09 19.00
N LYS A 194 17.32 14.03 19.83
CA LYS A 194 17.52 13.96 21.28
C LYS A 194 16.93 12.67 21.86
N LYS A 195 15.70 12.31 21.46
CA LYS A 195 15.10 11.04 21.87
C LYS A 195 15.94 9.83 21.44
N ILE A 196 16.50 9.84 20.23
CA ILE A 196 17.41 8.78 19.76
C ILE A 196 18.65 8.70 20.66
N LYS A 197 19.27 9.84 20.97
CA LYS A 197 20.45 9.93 21.84
C LYS A 197 20.17 9.37 23.23
N ASP A 198 19.06 9.75 23.83
CA ASP A 198 18.67 9.29 25.18
C ASP A 198 18.33 7.80 25.20
N ASN A 199 17.57 7.31 24.21
CA ASN A 199 17.24 5.90 24.08
C ASN A 199 18.48 5.03 23.80
N LYS A 200 19.46 5.53 23.03
CA LYS A 200 20.74 4.84 22.83
C LYS A 200 21.51 4.67 24.14
N LYS A 201 21.56 5.70 24.99
CA LYS A 201 22.16 5.61 26.33
C LYS A 201 21.45 4.56 27.17
N GLU A 202 20.11 4.51 27.14
CA GLU A 202 19.36 3.46 27.84
C GLU A 202 19.77 2.07 27.35
N LEU A 203 19.83 1.84 26.04
CA LEU A 203 20.28 0.56 25.47
C LEU A 203 21.71 0.21 25.85
N GLN A 204 22.60 1.19 25.96
CA GLN A 204 23.96 0.98 26.44
C GLN A 204 23.97 0.46 27.88
N THR A 205 23.10 0.98 28.76
CA THR A 205 22.94 0.44 30.12
C THR A 205 22.38 -0.99 30.13
N LEU A 206 21.66 -1.38 29.08
CA LEU A 206 21.12 -2.72 28.88
C LEU A 206 22.10 -3.66 28.15
N GLY A 207 23.34 -3.21 27.88
CA GLY A 207 24.40 -4.02 27.26
C GLY A 207 24.40 -4.03 25.72
N VAL A 208 23.64 -3.13 25.08
CA VAL A 208 23.66 -2.94 23.62
C VAL A 208 24.33 -1.62 23.29
N ASP A 209 25.55 -1.69 22.76
CA ASP A 209 26.31 -0.51 22.34
C ASP A 209 26.03 -0.15 20.87
N LEU A 210 25.56 1.07 20.65
CA LEU A 210 25.26 1.64 19.33
C LEU A 210 26.07 2.92 19.04
N GLU A 211 26.97 3.33 19.94
CA GLU A 211 27.66 4.62 19.88
C GLU A 211 28.62 4.68 18.69
N ASP A 212 29.43 3.64 18.50
CA ASP A 212 30.47 3.54 17.47
C ASP A 212 29.99 2.97 16.13
N THR A 213 28.68 2.84 15.94
CA THR A 213 28.10 2.33 14.70
C THR A 213 28.28 3.32 13.56
N LYS A 214 28.36 2.80 12.32
CA LYS A 214 28.41 3.63 11.11
C LYS A 214 27.23 4.60 11.08
N GLU A 215 26.04 4.12 11.45
CA GLU A 215 24.82 4.91 11.45
C GLU A 215 24.86 6.08 12.45
N SER A 216 25.55 5.91 13.59
CA SER A 216 25.76 6.98 14.56
C SER A 216 26.65 8.09 13.99
N LYS A 217 27.73 7.69 13.28
CA LYS A 217 28.65 8.62 12.61
C LYS A 217 27.97 9.33 11.44
N ASP A 218 27.30 8.58 10.57
CA ASP A 218 26.56 9.12 9.42
C ASP A 218 25.52 10.15 9.89
N LEU A 219 24.80 9.87 10.99
CA LEU A 219 23.86 10.83 11.58
C LEU A 219 24.55 12.09 12.07
N ASN A 220 25.65 11.96 12.81
CA ASN A 220 26.40 13.12 13.31
C ASN A 220 26.91 13.98 12.16
N ASP A 221 27.51 13.37 11.14
CA ASP A 221 28.03 14.06 9.95
C ASP A 221 26.91 14.78 9.18
N ALA A 222 25.72 14.18 9.09
CA ALA A 222 24.57 14.81 8.44
C ALA A 222 23.99 16.01 9.22
N LEU A 223 24.25 16.11 10.53
CA LEU A 223 23.83 17.25 11.34
C LEU A 223 24.75 18.46 11.18
N ALA A 224 26.04 18.25 10.88
CA ALA A 224 27.00 19.32 10.69
C ALA A 224 26.51 20.45 9.76
N PRO A 225 26.05 20.19 8.52
CA PRO A 225 25.59 21.25 7.63
C PRO A 225 24.33 21.94 8.13
N LEU A 226 23.44 21.24 8.84
CA LEU A 226 22.25 21.84 9.42
C LEU A 226 22.64 22.81 10.53
N VAL A 227 23.48 22.38 11.48
CA VAL A 227 23.92 23.21 12.60
C VAL A 227 24.69 24.43 12.11
N LEU A 228 25.58 24.25 11.13
CA LEU A 228 26.34 25.37 10.56
C LEU A 228 25.40 26.43 9.96
N ARG A 229 24.41 26.00 9.19
CA ARG A 229 23.41 26.90 8.60
C ARG A 229 22.65 27.70 9.66
N GLU A 230 22.23 27.05 10.75
CA GLU A 230 21.51 27.73 11.83
C GLU A 230 22.41 28.68 12.62
N ILE A 231 23.69 28.34 12.82
CA ILE A 231 24.69 29.27 13.39
C ILE A 231 24.82 30.50 12.48
N ASP A 232 25.02 30.31 11.18
CA ASP A 232 25.17 31.40 10.21
C ASP A 232 23.91 32.30 10.19
N ASP A 233 22.72 31.72 10.23
CA ASP A 233 21.45 32.47 10.29
C ASP A 233 21.36 33.31 11.57
N LEU A 234 21.72 32.74 12.72
CA LEU A 234 21.68 33.43 14.01
C LEU A 234 22.75 34.52 14.14
N GLU A 235 23.94 34.34 13.56
CA GLU A 235 25.00 35.37 13.55
C GLU A 235 24.57 36.65 12.84
N ASN A 236 23.63 36.54 11.89
CA ASN A 236 23.06 37.66 11.17
C ASN A 236 21.90 38.34 11.92
N THR A 237 21.54 37.86 13.12
CA THR A 237 20.46 38.41 13.94
C THR A 237 20.97 39.15 15.18
N THR A 238 20.14 40.04 15.72
CA THR A 238 20.45 40.75 16.96
C THR A 238 20.11 39.88 18.16
N LEU A 239 21.14 39.38 18.84
CA LEU A 239 21.03 38.54 20.05
C LEU A 239 21.21 39.37 21.33
N THR A 240 20.54 38.97 22.41
CA THR A 240 20.78 39.49 23.77
C THR A 240 22.13 38.98 24.34
N GLU A 241 22.63 39.59 25.42
CA GLU A 241 23.89 39.16 26.05
C GLU A 241 23.85 37.68 26.49
N ASP A 242 22.72 37.22 27.04
CA ASP A 242 22.51 35.82 27.43
C ASP A 242 22.50 34.89 26.20
N GLN A 243 21.82 35.31 25.13
CA GLN A 243 21.80 34.56 23.87
C GLN A 243 23.17 34.50 23.19
N GLN A 244 23.98 35.56 23.30
CA GLN A 244 25.36 35.58 22.80
C GLN A 244 26.24 34.57 23.54
N LYS A 245 26.04 34.41 24.85
CA LYS A 245 26.76 33.40 25.63
C LYS A 245 26.38 31.98 25.18
N ILE A 246 25.09 31.70 25.02
CA ILE A 246 24.62 30.40 24.50
C ILE A 246 25.15 30.17 23.07
N MET A 247 25.18 31.22 22.24
CA MET A 247 25.75 31.16 20.89
C MET A 247 27.23 30.78 20.92
N GLN A 248 28.01 31.31 21.86
CA GLN A 248 29.41 30.91 22.00
C GLN A 248 29.54 29.43 22.39
N GLU A 249 28.72 28.96 23.35
CA GLU A 249 28.68 27.54 23.74
C GLU A 249 28.30 26.63 22.55
N VAL A 250 27.33 27.05 21.72
CA VAL A 250 26.95 26.35 20.48
C VAL A 250 28.13 26.23 19.51
N LYS A 251 28.91 27.31 19.31
CA LYS A 251 30.10 27.28 18.43
C LYS A 251 31.19 26.36 18.97
N ASP A 252 31.40 26.35 20.28
CA ASP A 252 32.36 25.46 20.92
C ASP A 252 31.92 23.99 20.75
N LEU A 253 30.63 23.69 20.94
CA LEU A 253 30.05 22.35 20.69
C LEU A 253 30.18 21.93 19.22
N TYR A 254 30.00 22.86 18.28
CA TYR A 254 30.20 22.61 16.86
C TYR A 254 31.67 22.28 16.54
N ALA A 255 32.61 23.03 17.11
CA ALA A 255 34.05 22.78 16.96
C ALA A 255 34.48 21.42 17.55
N ASP A 256 33.83 21.01 18.65
CA ASP A 256 34.00 19.69 19.27
C ASP A 256 33.34 18.53 18.48
N GLY A 257 32.61 18.83 17.39
CA GLY A 257 31.87 17.83 16.61
C GLY A 257 30.60 17.30 17.30
N LYS A 258 30.12 17.96 18.36
CA LYS A 258 28.93 17.59 19.13
C LYS A 258 27.67 18.24 18.54
N TYR A 259 27.35 17.91 17.30
CA TYR A 259 26.31 18.61 16.53
C TYR A 259 24.91 18.47 17.12
N SER A 260 24.56 17.32 17.71
CA SER A 260 23.28 17.15 18.41
C SER A 260 23.14 18.12 19.59
N ASP A 261 24.19 18.33 20.37
CA ASP A 261 24.16 19.23 21.52
C ASP A 261 24.15 20.70 21.06
N ALA A 262 24.89 21.02 20.01
CA ALA A 262 24.86 22.34 19.39
C ALA A 262 23.46 22.69 18.87
N LEU A 263 22.76 21.75 18.23
CA LEU A 263 21.39 21.94 17.76
C LEU A 263 20.41 22.23 18.90
N GLU A 264 20.56 21.57 20.06
CA GLU A 264 19.74 21.86 21.25
C GLU A 264 19.97 23.28 21.78
N GLY A 265 21.23 23.74 21.81
CA GLY A 265 21.57 25.10 22.19
C GLY A 265 20.93 26.14 21.27
N ILE A 266 20.98 25.92 19.95
CA ILE A 266 20.36 26.78 18.93
C ILE A 266 18.85 26.94 19.16
N LEU A 267 18.16 25.84 19.49
CA LEU A 267 16.73 25.90 19.79
C LEU A 267 16.39 26.67 21.06
N THR A 268 17.34 26.77 21.99
CA THR A 268 17.17 27.57 23.21
C THR A 268 17.34 29.07 22.92
N ILE A 269 18.11 29.44 21.90
CA ILE A 269 18.28 30.84 21.47
C ILE A 269 17.02 31.37 20.78
N ASN A 270 16.34 30.51 20.01
CA ASN A 270 15.17 30.85 19.19
C ASN A 270 13.81 30.65 19.90
N ASP A 271 13.79 30.21 21.16
CA ASP A 271 12.59 30.11 21.99
C ASP A 271 12.28 31.44 22.71
#